data_AF-A0A7S2BY66-F1
#
_entry.id   AF-A0A7S2BY66-F1
#
_cell.length_a   1.000
_cell.length_b   1.000
_cell.length_c   1.000
_cell.angle_alpha   90.00
_cell.angle_beta   90.00
_cell.angle_gamma   90.00
#
_symmetry.space_group_name_H-M   'P 1'
#
loop_
_entity.id
_entity.type
_entity.pdbx_description
1 polymer ?
#
loop_
_entity_poly.entity_id
_entity_poly.type
_entity_poly.pdbx_seq_one_letter_code
_entity_poly.pdbx_strand_id
1 'polypeptide(L)'
;MLFYGCLGEDMAEIDSPSYYNPVEASAVVEVVERMLNSKDIDIGTGEIGVIAAFRSQVLKLRKRLRERGLNAISVGQVHDFQGQEMKAIVISNVLARPHPHASARSAGYSTPAAST
;
A
#
# COMPACT_ATOMS: atom_id res chain seq x y z
N MET A 1 -12.63 -12.87 -2.31
CA MET A 1 -11.65 -11.97 -2.95
C MET A 1 -12.42 -10.92 -3.74
N LEU A 2 -12.09 -9.62 -3.57
CA LEU A 2 -12.75 -8.49 -4.22
C LEU A 2 -11.68 -7.61 -4.88
N PHE A 3 -12.00 -7.03 -6.04
CA PHE A 3 -11.19 -5.98 -6.66
C PHE A 3 -11.93 -4.64 -6.58
N TYR A 4 -11.24 -3.62 -6.07
CA TYR A 4 -11.77 -2.28 -5.92
C TYR A 4 -11.06 -1.35 -6.90
N GLY A 5 -11.76 -0.93 -7.97
CA GLY A 5 -11.21 -0.04 -8.97
C GLY A 5 -11.02 1.37 -8.41
N CYS A 6 -9.81 1.92 -8.55
CA CYS A 6 -9.49 3.29 -8.15
C CYS A 6 -9.04 4.10 -9.37
N LEU A 7 -9.73 5.19 -9.67
CA LEU A 7 -9.30 6.19 -10.65
C LEU A 7 -8.37 7.18 -9.96
N GLY A 8 -7.09 6.83 -9.88
CA GLY A 8 -6.05 7.66 -9.28
C GLY A 8 -4.79 7.68 -10.14
N GLU A 9 -3.94 8.68 -9.93
CA GLU A 9 -2.65 8.81 -10.60
C GLU A 9 -1.51 8.46 -9.65
N ASP A 10 -0.53 7.70 -10.14
CA ASP A 10 0.70 7.49 -9.41
C ASP A 10 1.61 8.72 -9.48
N MET A 11 2.24 9.02 -8.34
CA MET A 11 3.13 10.14 -8.12
C MET A 11 4.49 9.63 -7.63
N ALA A 12 5.54 10.41 -7.87
CA ALA A 12 6.86 10.22 -7.28
C ALA A 12 7.34 11.55 -6.70
N GLU A 13 8.09 11.50 -5.61
CA GLU A 13 8.76 12.69 -5.06
C GLU A 13 10.05 12.94 -5.84
N ILE A 14 10.48 14.20 -5.97
CA ILE A 14 11.62 14.60 -6.80
C ILE A 14 12.90 13.82 -6.42
N ASP A 15 13.09 13.61 -5.12
CA ASP A 15 14.29 12.94 -4.57
C ASP A 15 14.07 11.45 -4.24
N SER A 16 12.95 10.86 -4.68
CA SER A 16 12.61 9.48 -4.36
C SER A 16 12.27 8.66 -5.61
N PRO A 17 12.98 7.55 -5.87
CA PRO A 17 12.66 6.66 -6.99
C PRO A 17 11.43 5.77 -6.71
N SER A 18 10.63 6.08 -5.68
CA SER A 18 9.52 5.27 -5.21
C SER A 18 8.18 5.95 -5.45
N TYR A 19 7.22 5.18 -5.97
CA TYR A 19 5.89 5.66 -6.33
C TYR A 19 4.90 5.56 -5.17
N TYR A 20 3.89 6.41 -5.20
CA TYR A 20 2.72 6.35 -4.33
C TYR A 20 1.49 6.85 -5.08
N ASN A 21 0.31 6.43 -4.66
CA ASN A 21 -0.95 6.89 -5.23
C ASN A 21 -1.85 7.39 -4.08
N PRO A 22 -2.05 8.71 -3.95
CA PRO A 22 -2.79 9.29 -2.83
C PRO A 22 -4.28 8.93 -2.83
N VAL A 23 -4.87 8.76 -4.01
CA VAL A 23 -6.28 8.38 -4.16
C VAL A 23 -6.46 6.93 -3.71
N GLU A 24 -5.61 6.03 -4.21
CA GLU A 24 -5.63 4.63 -3.79
C GLU A 24 -5.33 4.49 -2.29
N ALA A 25 -4.38 5.25 -1.75
CA ALA A 25 -4.09 5.23 -0.31
C ALA A 25 -5.31 5.64 0.53
N SER A 26 -6.11 6.60 0.05
CA SER A 26 -7.34 7.02 0.72
C SER A 26 -8.42 5.94 0.63
N ALA A 27 -8.58 5.31 -0.55
CA ALA A 27 -9.51 4.21 -0.75
C ALA A 27 -9.18 3.00 0.13
N VAL A 28 -7.90 2.66 0.29
CA VAL A 28 -7.47 1.58 1.19
C VAL A 28 -7.88 1.86 2.63
N VAL A 29 -7.66 3.09 3.12
CA VAL A 29 -8.07 3.49 4.48
C VAL A 29 -9.58 3.38 4.65
N GLU A 30 -10.35 3.83 3.65
CA GLU A 30 -11.80 3.74 3.67
C GLU A 30 -12.30 2.28 3.68
N VAL A 31 -11.69 1.40 2.88
CA VAL A 31 -12.01 -0.03 2.89
C VAL A 31 -11.75 -0.64 4.26
N VAL A 32 -10.60 -0.34 4.85
CA VAL A 32 -10.23 -0.80 6.20
C VAL A 32 -11.23 -0.30 7.25
N GLU A 33 -11.59 0.99 7.22
CA GLU A 33 -12.59 1.57 8.12
C GLU A 33 -13.95 0.89 7.95
N ARG A 34 -14.38 0.62 6.71
CA ARG A 34 -15.64 -0.08 6.43
C ARG A 34 -15.62 -1.53 6.96
N MET A 35 -14.48 -2.21 6.87
CA MET A 35 -14.34 -3.56 7.42
C MET A 35 -14.46 -3.57 8.95
N LEU A 36 -13.78 -2.64 9.62
CA LEU A 36 -13.80 -2.51 11.08
C LEU A 36 -15.18 -2.08 11.62
N ASN A 37 -15.94 -1.29 10.85
CA ASN A 37 -17.26 -0.81 11.25
C ASN A 37 -18.41 -1.71 10.76
N SER A 38 -18.12 -2.80 10.04
CA SER A 38 -19.14 -3.72 9.56
C SER A 38 -19.71 -4.55 10.71
N LYS A 39 -21.04 -4.74 10.72
CA LYS A 39 -21.70 -5.62 11.70
C LYS A 39 -21.58 -7.11 11.33
N ASP A 40 -21.28 -7.39 10.07
CA ASP A 40 -21.23 -8.74 9.52
C ASP A 40 -19.82 -9.34 9.55
N ILE A 41 -18.81 -8.53 9.91
CA ILE A 41 -17.39 -8.92 9.90
C ILE A 41 -16.83 -8.73 11.30
N ASP A 42 -16.48 -9.83 11.97
CA ASP A 42 -15.75 -9.80 13.23
C ASP A 42 -14.25 -9.78 12.96
N ILE A 43 -13.67 -8.58 12.90
CA ILE A 43 -12.24 -8.37 12.65
C ILE A 43 -11.68 -7.21 13.48
N GLY A 44 -10.56 -7.47 14.15
CA GLY A 44 -9.81 -6.46 14.88
C GLY A 44 -8.71 -5.81 14.04
N THR A 45 -8.23 -4.65 14.48
CA THR A 45 -7.13 -3.93 13.79
C THR A 45 -5.83 -4.73 13.70
N GLY A 46 -5.56 -5.62 14.67
CA GLY A 46 -4.35 -6.47 14.66
C GLY A 46 -4.44 -7.67 13.70
N GLU A 47 -5.58 -7.86 13.05
CA GLU A 47 -5.85 -9.01 12.16
C GLU A 47 -5.90 -8.60 10.68
N ILE A 48 -5.62 -7.31 10.41
CA ILE A 48 -5.61 -6.69 9.09
C ILE A 48 -4.17 -6.39 8.68
N GLY A 49 -3.80 -6.87 7.49
CA GLY A 49 -2.56 -6.50 6.81
C GLY A 49 -2.83 -5.66 5.56
N VAL A 50 -2.01 -4.64 5.36
CA VAL A 50 -2.00 -3.84 4.14
C VAL A 50 -0.64 -3.99 3.46
N ILE A 51 -0.63 -4.60 2.28
CA ILE A 51 0.56 -4.83 1.48
C ILE A 51 0.62 -3.78 0.37
N ALA A 52 1.72 -3.08 0.23
CA ALA A 52 1.96 -2.17 -0.89
C ALA A 52 3.32 -2.45 -1.55
N ALA A 53 3.38 -2.37 -2.87
CA ALA A 53 4.61 -2.69 -3.62
C ALA A 53 5.75 -1.69 -3.35
N PHE A 54 5.43 -0.43 -3.04
CA PHE A 54 6.41 0.67 -2.93
C PHE A 54 6.50 1.21 -1.51
N ARG A 55 7.73 1.49 -1.07
CA ARG A 55 7.99 2.06 0.25
C ARG A 55 7.34 3.42 0.47
N SER A 56 7.31 4.30 -0.54
CA SER A 56 6.59 5.57 -0.44
C SER A 56 5.12 5.36 -0.12
N GLN A 57 4.44 4.42 -0.81
CA GLN A 57 3.04 4.08 -0.50
C GLN A 57 2.87 3.55 0.94
N VAL A 58 3.74 2.65 1.40
CA VAL A 58 3.72 2.14 2.79
C VAL A 58 3.78 3.29 3.80
N LEU A 59 4.69 4.25 3.60
CA LEU A 59 4.83 5.39 4.51
C LEU A 59 3.58 6.28 4.51
N LYS A 60 3.00 6.56 3.34
CA LYS A 60 1.77 7.37 3.23
C LYS A 60 0.58 6.66 3.87
N LEU A 61 0.43 5.35 3.65
CA LEU A 61 -0.61 4.52 4.29
C LEU A 61 -0.48 4.48 5.81
N ARG A 62 0.73 4.22 6.33
CA ARG A 62 0.99 4.26 7.79
C ARG A 62 0.64 5.61 8.40
N LYS A 63 1.00 6.70 7.72
CA LYS A 63 0.65 8.06 8.16
C LYS A 63 -0.86 8.25 8.20
N ARG A 64 -1.56 7.93 7.11
CA ARG A 64 -3.02 8.08 7.00
C ARG A 64 -3.78 7.24 8.01
N LEU A 65 -3.40 5.98 8.21
CA LEU A 65 -4.03 5.11 9.22
C LEU A 65 -3.80 5.65 10.63
N ARG A 66 -2.60 6.18 10.93
CA ARG A 66 -2.32 6.82 12.22
C ARG A 66 -3.17 8.08 12.44
N GLU A 67 -3.39 8.89 11.40
CA GLU A 67 -4.30 10.05 11.46
C GLU A 67 -5.74 9.64 11.81
N ARG A 68 -6.12 8.38 11.56
CA ARG A 68 -7.43 7.79 11.91
C ARG A 68 -7.42 6.99 13.22
N GLY A 69 -6.31 6.95 13.96
CA GLY A 69 -6.18 6.13 15.17
C GLY A 69 -6.04 4.62 14.90
N LEU A 70 -5.73 4.22 13.66
CA LEU A 70 -5.61 2.82 13.22
C LEU A 70 -4.16 2.34 13.14
N ASN A 71 -3.30 2.80 14.06
CA ASN A 71 -1.87 2.50 14.05
C ASN A 71 -1.52 1.05 14.38
N ALA A 72 -2.47 0.24 14.85
CA ALA A 72 -2.28 -1.19 15.12
C ALA A 72 -2.34 -2.06 13.85
N ILE A 73 -2.76 -1.49 12.71
CA ILE A 73 -2.82 -2.21 11.44
C ILE A 73 -1.42 -2.35 10.85
N SER A 74 -1.06 -3.59 10.49
CA SER A 74 0.22 -3.88 9.87
C SER A 74 0.23 -3.40 8.43
N VAL A 75 1.17 -2.52 8.09
CA VAL A 75 1.38 -2.03 6.72
C VAL A 75 2.82 -2.27 6.32
N GLY A 76 3.06 -2.89 5.17
CA GLY A 76 4.41 -3.23 4.74
C GLY A 76 4.49 -3.62 3.27
N GLN A 77 5.68 -3.97 2.83
CA GLN A 77 5.90 -4.60 1.53
C GLN A 77 5.72 -6.12 1.67
N VAL A 78 5.62 -6.83 0.54
CA VAL A 78 5.37 -8.28 0.54
C VAL A 78 6.36 -9.08 1.41
N HIS A 79 7.62 -8.64 1.50
CA HIS A 79 8.64 -9.30 2.31
C HIS A 79 8.39 -9.17 3.82
N ASP A 80 7.69 -8.13 4.27
CA ASP A 80 7.37 -7.92 5.69
C ASP A 80 6.33 -8.94 6.20
N PHE A 81 5.58 -9.58 5.29
CA PHE A 81 4.48 -10.52 5.60
C PHE A 81 4.83 -11.97 5.28
N GLN A 82 6.08 -12.28 4.93
CA GLN A 82 6.46 -13.64 4.58
C GLN A 82 6.33 -14.58 5.78
N GLY A 83 5.53 -15.65 5.61
CA GLY A 83 5.28 -16.63 6.67
C GLY A 83 4.30 -16.15 7.75
N GLN A 84 3.65 -15.01 7.56
CA GLN A 84 2.58 -14.52 8.43
C GLN A 84 1.22 -14.72 7.76
N GLU A 85 0.22 -15.05 8.57
CA GLU A 85 -1.18 -15.13 8.14
C GLU A 85 -1.99 -14.03 8.83
N MET A 86 -2.98 -13.50 8.11
CA MET A 86 -3.89 -12.44 8.56
C MET A 86 -5.30 -12.84 8.17
N LYS A 87 -6.29 -12.45 8.99
CA LYS A 87 -7.70 -12.66 8.63
C LYS A 87 -8.10 -11.86 7.38
N ALA A 88 -7.53 -10.67 7.21
CA ALA A 88 -7.73 -9.86 6.01
C ALA A 88 -6.42 -9.28 5.49
N ILE A 89 -6.23 -9.35 4.19
CA ILE A 89 -5.15 -8.67 3.47
C ILE A 89 -5.75 -7.70 2.45
N VAL A 90 -5.32 -6.44 2.50
CA VAL A 90 -5.58 -5.43 1.48
C VAL A 90 -4.29 -5.21 0.69
N ILE A 91 -4.35 -5.33 -0.64
CA ILE A 91 -3.20 -5.16 -1.52
C ILE A 91 -3.36 -3.85 -2.30
N SER A 92 -2.35 -2.98 -2.22
CA SER A 92 -2.25 -1.74 -2.97
C SER A 92 -1.23 -1.88 -4.11
N ASN A 93 -1.70 -1.71 -5.35
CA ASN A 93 -0.94 -1.90 -6.58
C ASN A 93 -0.21 -0.63 -7.02
N VAL A 94 -0.63 0.55 -6.56
CA VAL A 94 0.02 1.87 -6.68
C VAL A 94 0.09 2.43 -8.10
N LEU A 95 0.64 1.68 -9.06
CA LEU A 95 0.89 2.14 -10.42
C LEU A 95 -0.42 2.23 -11.21
N ALA A 96 -0.73 3.42 -11.74
CA ALA A 96 -1.87 3.64 -12.61
C ALA A 96 -1.50 3.48 -14.10
N ARG A 97 -0.21 3.51 -14.42
CA ARG A 97 0.33 3.36 -15.78
C ARG A 97 1.59 2.50 -15.82
N PRO A 98 1.95 1.94 -16.98
CA PRO A 98 3.22 1.24 -17.14
C PRO A 98 4.40 2.17 -16.87
N HIS A 99 5.29 1.75 -15.97
CA HIS A 99 6.57 2.40 -15.73
C HIS A 99 7.70 1.44 -16.08
N PRO A 100 8.45 1.70 -17.16
CA PRO A 100 9.67 0.95 -17.44
C PRO A 100 10.57 0.99 -16.20
N HIS A 101 11.03 -0.19 -15.75
CA HIS A 101 11.89 -0.37 -14.56
C HIS A 101 11.24 -0.21 -13.18
N ALA A 102 9.91 -0.09 -13.07
CA ALA A 102 9.25 -0.01 -11.75
C ALA A 102 9.44 -1.30 -10.90
N SER A 103 9.42 -2.49 -11.52
CA SER A 103 9.60 -3.76 -10.80
C SER A 103 10.99 -3.91 -10.18
N ALA A 104 12.03 -3.37 -10.82
CA ALA A 104 13.38 -3.34 -10.24
C ALA A 104 13.41 -2.42 -9.01
N ARG A 105 12.72 -1.27 -9.08
CA ARG A 105 12.65 -0.28 -8.01
C ARG A 105 11.81 -0.74 -6.80
N SER A 106 10.72 -1.48 -7.01
CA SER A 106 9.93 -2.05 -5.91
C SER A 106 10.70 -3.11 -5.12
N ALA A 107 11.61 -3.83 -5.79
CA ALA A 107 12.50 -4.82 -5.17
C ALA A 107 13.77 -4.21 -4.55
N GLY A 108 13.91 -2.87 -4.54
CA GLY A 108 15.05 -2.19 -3.94
C GLY A 108 16.33 -2.16 -4.80
N TYR A 109 16.25 -2.53 -6.07
CA TYR A 109 17.38 -2.41 -6.99
C TYR A 109 17.50 -0.97 -7.49
N SER A 110 18.67 -0.35 -7.29
CA SER A 110 19.04 0.90 -7.95
C SER A 110 19.21 0.65 -9.45
N THR A 111 18.49 1.41 -10.28
CA THR A 111 18.76 1.44 -11.72
C THR A 111 20.18 1.98 -11.95
N PRO A 112 21.01 1.37 -12.82
CA PRO A 112 22.24 1.99 -13.27
C PRO A 112 21.90 3.34 -13.88
N ALA A 113 22.67 4.38 -13.56
CA ALA A 113 22.53 5.67 -14.22
C ALA A 113 22.66 5.43 -15.74
N ALA A 114 21.67 5.87 -16.51
CA ALA A 114 21.75 5.86 -17.96
C ALA A 114 22.99 6.68 -18.37
N SER A 115 24.05 6.00 -18.78
CA SER A 115 25.23 6.61 -19.38
C SER A 115 24.77 7.35 -20.64
N THR A 116 24.88 8.69 -20.60
CA THR A 116 24.76 9.55 -21.78
C THR A 116 26.09 9.51 -22.54
#